data_AF-A0A838FKZ9-F1
#
_entry.id   AF-A0A838FKZ9-F1
#
_cell.length_a   1.000
_cell.length_b   1.000
_cell.length_c   1.000
_cell.angle_alpha   90.00
_cell.angle_beta   90.00
_cell.angle_gamma   90.00
#
_symmetry.space_group_name_H-M   'P 1'
#
loop_
_entity.id
_entity.type
_entity.pdbx_description
1 polymer ?
#
loop_
_entity_poly.entity_id
_entity_poly.type
_entity_poly.pdbx_seq_one_letter_code
_entity_poly.pdbx_strand_id
1 'polypeptide(L)'
;MRLHVLTREQRLPEPPEETFELFGDARNLEDITPPWLGFRVVTPEPITMAPGTLIAYRLRLHGAPIRWLTRIEVWEPGRRFVDVQVSG
;
A
#
# COMPACT_ATOMS: atom_id res chain seq x y z
N MET A 1 26.36 -4.14 -0.97
CA MET A 1 25.07 -3.71 -0.39
C MET A 1 24.83 -4.48 0.89
N ARG A 2 24.34 -3.83 1.94
CA ARG A 2 23.91 -4.49 3.17
C ARG A 2 22.39 -4.55 3.16
N LEU A 3 21.82 -5.73 3.32
CA LEU A 3 20.37 -5.89 3.44
C LEU A 3 19.96 -5.54 4.87
N HIS A 4 18.97 -4.67 4.99
CA HIS A 4 18.33 -4.32 6.26
C HIS A 4 16.88 -4.75 6.19
N VAL A 5 16.41 -5.48 7.20
CA VAL A 5 15.03 -6.02 7.27
C VAL A 5 14.35 -5.50 8.52
N LEU A 6 13.12 -5.00 8.37
CA LEU A 6 12.24 -4.62 9.47
C LEU A 6 11.00 -5.50 9.43
N THR A 7 10.67 -6.12 10.58
CA THR A 7 9.45 -6.91 10.76
C THR A 7 8.65 -6.31 11.91
N ARG A 8 7.34 -6.16 11.71
CA ARG A 8 6.38 -5.64 12.69
C ARG A 8 5.10 -6.45 12.63
N GLU A 9 4.48 -6.66 13.79
CA GLU A 9 3.22 -7.37 13.93
C GLU A 9 2.27 -6.54 14.81
N GLN A 10 0.99 -6.56 14.45
CA GLN A 10 -0.09 -5.94 15.21
C GLN A 10 -1.26 -6.92 15.28
N ARG A 11 -1.95 -6.98 16.43
CA ARG A 11 -3.17 -7.77 16.60
C ARG A 11 -4.38 -6.83 16.47
N LEU A 12 -5.32 -7.21 15.62
CA LEU A 12 -6.58 -6.51 15.43
C LEU A 12 -7.72 -7.37 15.98
N PRO A 13 -8.77 -6.77 16.57
CA PRO A 13 -9.90 -7.50 17.13
C PRO A 13 -10.97 -7.87 16.08
N GLU A 14 -10.62 -7.95 14.80
CA GLU A 14 -11.54 -8.20 13.68
C GLU A 14 -11.18 -9.51 12.92
N PRO A 15 -12.13 -10.12 12.19
CA PRO A 15 -11.86 -11.29 11.36
C PRO A 15 -10.81 -10.99 10.26
N PRO A 16 -9.99 -11.99 9.86
CA PRO A 16 -9.00 -11.83 8.79
C PRO A 16 -9.60 -11.36 7.46
N GLU A 17 -10.79 -11.83 7.11
CA GLU A 17 -11.47 -11.50 5.85
C GLU A 17 -11.87 -10.03 5.81
N GLU A 18 -12.53 -9.53 6.85
CA GLU A 18 -12.93 -8.11 6.96
C GLU A 18 -11.71 -7.19 7.03
N THR A 19 -10.69 -7.62 7.78
CA THR A 19 -9.40 -6.94 7.82
C THR A 19 -8.78 -6.86 6.42
N PHE A 20 -8.78 -7.98 5.69
CA PHE A 20 -8.21 -8.05 4.35
C PHE A 20 -8.95 -7.14 3.37
N GLU A 21 -10.28 -7.04 3.44
CA GLU A 21 -11.05 -6.12 2.59
C GLU A 21 -10.61 -4.66 2.78
N LEU A 22 -10.33 -4.25 4.02
CA LEU A 22 -9.80 -2.91 4.30
C LEU A 22 -8.39 -2.73 3.72
N PHE A 23 -7.44 -3.60 4.07
CA PHE A 23 -6.04 -3.44 3.67
C PHE A 23 -5.77 -3.77 2.19
N GLY A 24 -6.62 -4.59 1.58
CA GLY A 24 -6.51 -5.02 0.20
C GLY A 24 -7.00 -3.99 -0.81
N ASP A 25 -7.77 -2.99 -0.37
CA ASP A 25 -8.15 -1.85 -1.21
C ASP A 25 -7.12 -0.72 -1.08
N ALA A 26 -6.43 -0.43 -2.17
CA ALA A 26 -5.41 0.60 -2.22
C ALA A 26 -5.92 1.99 -1.81
N ARG A 27 -7.23 2.27 -1.94
CA ARG A 27 -7.85 3.56 -1.58
C ARG A 27 -7.82 3.79 -0.07
N ASN A 28 -7.94 2.74 0.73
CA ASN A 28 -7.94 2.83 2.19
C ASN A 28 -6.56 3.19 2.75
N LEU A 29 -5.49 3.10 1.93
CA LEU A 29 -4.15 3.56 2.32
C LEU A 29 -4.13 5.04 2.69
N GLU A 30 -4.96 5.88 2.05
CA GLU A 30 -5.06 7.29 2.42
C GLU A 30 -5.57 7.47 3.84
N ASP A 31 -6.54 6.65 4.27
CA ASP A 31 -7.19 6.76 5.57
C ASP A 31 -6.35 6.20 6.72
N ILE A 32 -5.55 5.16 6.45
CA ILE A 32 -4.68 4.54 7.46
C ILE A 32 -3.27 5.14 7.50
N THR A 33 -2.96 6.13 6.65
CA THR A 33 -1.68 6.84 6.68
C THR A 33 -1.80 8.18 7.41
N PRO A 34 -0.75 8.64 8.11
CA PRO A 34 -0.82 9.90 8.82
C PRO A 34 -1.16 11.09 7.89
N PRO A 35 -2.17 11.92 8.22
CA PRO A 35 -2.67 12.98 7.33
C PRO A 35 -1.60 14.00 6.89
N TRP A 36 -0.57 14.22 7.71
CA TRP A 36 0.53 15.15 7.42
C TRP A 36 1.39 14.71 6.21
N LEU A 37 1.31 13.44 5.80
CA LEU A 37 1.94 12.97 4.56
C LEU A 37 1.21 13.47 3.32
N GLY A 38 -0.09 13.82 3.42
CA GLY A 38 -0.91 14.12 2.24
C GLY A 38 -0.87 13.00 1.20
N PHE A 39 -0.89 11.75 1.67
CA PHE A 39 -0.84 10.56 0.83
C PHE A 39 -2.08 10.51 -0.07
N ARG A 40 -1.87 10.30 -1.36
CA ARG A 40 -2.91 10.24 -2.39
C ARG A 40 -2.63 9.12 -3.37
N VAL A 41 -3.61 8.25 -3.62
CA VAL A 41 -3.62 7.33 -4.76
C VAL A 41 -3.98 8.15 -6.00
N VAL A 42 -3.13 8.09 -7.02
CA VAL A 42 -3.33 8.86 -8.27
C VAL A 42 -3.51 7.96 -9.49
N THR A 43 -3.59 6.63 -9.29
CA THR A 43 -3.98 5.67 -10.33
C THR A 43 -5.45 5.88 -10.72
N PRO A 44 -5.79 5.98 -12.01
CA PRO A 44 -7.18 6.08 -12.46
C PRO A 44 -8.02 4.87 -12.06
N GLU A 45 -9.29 5.11 -11.75
CA GLU A 45 -10.25 4.06 -11.40
C GLU A 45 -10.90 3.39 -12.64
N PRO A 46 -11.34 2.13 -12.53
CA PRO A 46 -11.21 1.24 -11.36
C PRO A 46 -9.80 0.62 -11.24
N ILE A 47 -9.33 0.39 -10.01
CA ILE A 47 -8.08 -0.34 -9.75
C ILE A 47 -8.41 -1.80 -9.51
N THR A 48 -8.01 -2.68 -10.43
CA THR A 48 -8.11 -4.13 -10.24
C THR A 48 -6.87 -4.65 -9.53
N MET A 49 -7.05 -5.24 -8.34
CA MET A 49 -5.96 -5.84 -7.57
C MET A 49 -5.62 -7.22 -8.13
N ALA A 50 -4.41 -7.36 -8.68
CA ALA A 50 -3.86 -8.59 -9.22
C ALA A 50 -2.32 -8.50 -9.28
N PRO A 51 -1.60 -9.63 -9.40
CA PRO A 51 -0.16 -9.59 -9.66
C PRO A 51 0.12 -8.80 -10.95
N GLY A 52 1.06 -7.86 -10.88
CA GLY A 52 1.41 -6.96 -11.97
C GLY A 52 0.68 -5.61 -11.94
N THR A 53 -0.35 -5.43 -11.12
CA THR A 53 -1.04 -4.13 -10.98
C THR A 53 -0.08 -3.05 -10.52
N LEU A 54 -0.04 -1.94 -11.26
CA LEU A 54 0.75 -0.75 -10.93
C LEU A 54 -0.11 0.25 -10.18
N ILE A 55 0.40 0.74 -9.05
CA ILE A 55 -0.28 1.73 -8.23
C ILE A 55 0.64 2.93 -8.02
N ALA A 56 0.17 4.10 -8.43
CA ALA A 56 0.88 5.36 -8.34
C ALA A 56 0.33 6.17 -7.17
N TYR A 57 1.24 6.71 -6.36
CA TYR A 57 0.96 7.53 -5.20
C TYR A 57 1.70 8.87 -5.26
N ARG A 58 1.15 9.85 -4.56
CA ARG A 58 1.82 11.11 -4.23
C ARG A 58 1.74 11.33 -2.73
N LEU A 59 2.83 11.78 -2.14
CA LEU A 59 2.92 12.12 -0.72
C LEU A 59 3.97 13.21 -0.50
N ARG A 60 4.07 13.70 0.73
CA ARG A 60 5.10 14.64 1.18
C ARG A 60 5.83 14.08 2.39
N LEU A 61 7.15 14.01 2.31
CA LEU A 61 7.99 13.62 3.44
C LEU A 61 8.87 14.82 3.82
N HIS A 62 8.81 15.25 5.09
CA HIS A 62 9.49 16.46 5.56
C HIS A 62 9.24 17.70 4.69
N GLY A 63 8.04 17.81 4.09
CA GLY A 63 7.66 18.90 3.19
C GLY A 63 8.05 18.73 1.72
N ALA A 64 8.92 17.76 1.38
CA ALA A 64 9.32 17.50 0.00
C ALA A 64 8.32 16.55 -0.70
N PRO A 65 7.85 16.86 -1.93
CA PRO A 65 6.94 16.00 -2.66
C PRO A 65 7.64 14.74 -3.19
N ILE A 66 7.00 13.58 -3.01
CA ILE A 66 7.45 12.28 -3.50
C ILE A 66 6.40 11.74 -4.46
N ARG A 67 6.86 11.18 -5.58
CA ARG A 67 6.05 10.36 -6.50
C ARG A 67 6.51 8.93 -6.34
N TRP A 68 5.59 8.04 -5.99
CA TRP A 68 5.92 6.67 -5.69
C TRP A 68 5.10 5.74 -6.57
N LEU A 69 5.75 4.81 -7.26
CA LEU A 69 5.11 3.77 -8.06
C LEU A 69 5.44 2.42 -7.44
N THR A 70 4.42 1.63 -7.16
CA THR A 70 4.56 0.24 -6.71
C THR A 70 3.92 -0.73 -7.71
N ARG A 71 4.28 -1.99 -7.58
CA ARG A 71 3.68 -3.12 -8.30
C ARG A 71 3.24 -4.18 -7.29
N ILE A 72 2.04 -4.70 -7.45
CA ILE A 72 1.61 -5.90 -6.72
C ILE A 72 2.38 -7.12 -7.24
N GLU A 73 3.17 -7.74 -6.38
CA GLU A 73 3.93 -8.97 -6.65
C GLU A 73 3.08 -10.21 -6.39
N VAL A 74 2.35 -10.20 -5.27
CA VAL A 74 1.51 -11.31 -4.82
C VAL A 74 0.14 -10.78 -4.44
N TRP A 75 -0.90 -11.52 -4.82
CA TRP A 75 -2.28 -11.23 -4.47
C TRP A 75 -3.01 -12.54 -4.15
N GLU A 76 -3.31 -12.76 -2.87
CA GLU A 76 -4.04 -13.92 -2.35
C GLU A 76 -5.17 -13.41 -1.44
N PRO A 77 -6.38 -13.21 -2.00
CA PRO A 77 -7.52 -12.68 -1.27
C PRO A 77 -7.78 -13.36 0.08
N GLY A 78 -8.00 -12.57 1.13
CA GLY A 78 -8.23 -13.05 2.49
C GLY A 78 -6.99 -13.59 3.20
N ARG A 79 -5.80 -13.57 2.57
CA ARG A 79 -4.59 -14.20 3.11
C ARG A 79 -3.38 -13.28 3.11
N ARG A 80 -2.97 -12.77 1.94
CA ARG A 80 -1.80 -11.88 1.83
C ARG A 80 -1.78 -11.12 0.51
N PHE A 81 -1.08 -10.00 0.53
CA PHE A 81 -0.62 -9.31 -0.65
C PHE A 81 0.81 -8.80 -0.41
N VAL A 82 1.55 -8.59 -1.49
CA VAL A 82 2.91 -8.04 -1.44
C VAL A 82 3.02 -6.98 -2.52
N ASP A 83 3.46 -5.79 -2.17
CA ASP A 83 3.84 -4.75 -3.10
C ASP A 83 5.37 -4.58 -3.13
N VAL A 84 5.88 -4.15 -4.28
CA VAL A 84 7.29 -3.82 -4.49
C VAL A 84 7.37 -2.43 -5.09
N GLN A 85 8.23 -1.58 -4.52
CA GLN A 85 8.55 -0.28 -5.10
C GLN A 85 9.22 -0.46 -6.48
N VAL A 86 8.68 0.21 -7.48
CA VAL A 86 9.24 0.29 -8.84
C VAL A 86 10.08 1.55 -9.02
N SER A 87 9.59 2.69 -8.55
CA SER A 87 10.32 3.97 -8.59
C SER A 87 9.78 4.97 -7.57
N GLY A 88 10.60 5.96 -7.21
CA GLY A 88 10.24 7.05 -6.28
C GLY A 88 11.26 7.30 -5.18
#